data_AF-A0A925Y298-F1
#
_entry.id   AF-A0A925Y298-F1
#
_cell.length_a   1.000
_cell.length_b   1.000
_cell.length_c   1.000
_cell.angle_alpha   90.00
_cell.angle_beta   90.00
_cell.angle_gamma   90.00
#
_symmetry.space_group_name_H-M   'P 1'
#
loop_
_entity.id
_entity.type
_entity.pdbx_description
1 polymer ?
#
loop_
_entity_poly.entity_id
_entity_poly.type
_entity_poly.pdbx_seq_one_letter_code
_entity_poly.pdbx_strand_id
1 'polypeptide(L)'
;MFSWRGSAGARSSDIERAEEPTGPWSRLAENQSDAVVAYRPLFTDTTATPGKNYYYRVFAQNESGVSKPSNVVGPVLIKQLCLVDEFLDFTKITNQSGKISISNDYSALYTEYLFRAKAEEGASLSYGVPGSINSVKITAFFDKQVADPTLEVSADGNTYSTLKPERTERILPGTPGGAFAGKTRTMVTYECPVPAGNTRFKITLNAPTEHDRVEIHHQ
;
A
#
# COMPACT_ATOMS: atom_id res chain seq x y z
N MET A 1 -9.04 1.34 -5.64
CA MET A 1 -7.68 1.66 -6.15
C MET A 1 -7.75 1.97 -7.63
N PHE A 2 -7.00 2.98 -8.10
CA PHE A 2 -6.90 3.31 -9.53
C PHE A 2 -5.58 4.04 -9.82
N SER A 3 -5.29 4.19 -11.12
CA SER A 3 -4.17 5.00 -11.64
C SER A 3 -4.66 5.96 -12.70
N TRP A 4 -3.88 7.00 -12.95
CA TRP A 4 -4.00 7.89 -14.10
C TRP A 4 -2.66 7.91 -14.85
N ARG A 5 -2.68 8.46 -16.06
CA ARG A 5 -1.44 8.76 -16.80
C ARG A 5 -0.97 10.14 -16.38
N GLY A 6 0.31 10.24 -15.99
CA GLY A 6 0.94 11.52 -15.71
C GLY A 6 0.87 12.47 -16.90
N SER A 7 0.75 13.76 -16.62
CA SER A 7 0.83 14.83 -17.63
C SER A 7 2.27 15.36 -17.69
N ALA A 8 2.79 15.61 -18.89
CA ALA A 8 4.13 16.17 -19.06
C ALA A 8 4.26 17.50 -18.29
N GLY A 9 5.31 17.60 -17.47
CA GLY A 9 5.58 18.78 -16.63
C GLY A 9 4.68 18.94 -15.41
N ALA A 10 3.81 17.97 -15.11
CA ALA A 10 3.07 17.95 -13.85
C ALA A 10 3.98 17.52 -12.70
N ARG A 11 3.82 18.17 -11.54
CA ARG A 11 4.48 17.78 -10.28
C ARG A 11 3.61 16.86 -9.44
N SER A 12 2.31 17.06 -9.51
CA SER A 12 1.32 16.35 -8.72
C SER A 12 -0.04 16.33 -9.42
N SER A 13 -0.98 15.61 -8.84
CA SER A 13 -2.36 15.57 -9.26
C SER A 13 -3.31 15.71 -8.08
N ASP A 14 -4.38 16.47 -8.29
CA ASP A 14 -5.52 16.52 -7.38
C ASP A 14 -6.60 15.57 -7.89
N ILE A 15 -7.28 14.91 -6.97
CA ILE A 15 -8.31 13.91 -7.26
C ILE A 15 -9.64 14.45 -6.73
N GLU A 16 -10.67 14.39 -7.57
CA GLU A 16 -12.04 14.68 -7.17
C GLU A 16 -12.96 13.48 -7.35
N ARG A 17 -14.01 13.44 -6.53
CA ARG A 17 -15.06 12.43 -6.53
C ARG A 17 -16.45 13.07 -6.54
N ALA A 18 -17.41 12.45 -7.21
CA ALA A 18 -18.83 12.79 -7.18
C ALA A 18 -19.70 11.54 -7.10
N GLU A 19 -20.94 11.66 -6.59
CA GLU A 19 -21.94 10.58 -6.64
C GLU A 19 -22.71 10.56 -7.99
N GLU A 20 -22.62 11.63 -8.78
CA GLU A 20 -23.27 11.79 -10.08
C GLU A 20 -22.25 12.22 -11.16
N PRO A 21 -22.47 11.91 -12.46
CA PRO A 21 -21.48 12.15 -13.52
C PRO A 21 -21.17 13.63 -13.77
N THR A 22 -22.07 14.52 -13.37
CA THR A 22 -21.93 15.98 -13.52
C THR A 22 -21.59 16.69 -12.22
N GLY A 23 -21.45 15.97 -11.11
CA GLY A 23 -21.20 16.54 -9.78
C GLY A 23 -22.45 16.59 -8.89
N PRO A 24 -22.37 17.22 -7.71
CA PRO A 24 -21.28 18.08 -7.25
C PRO A 24 -19.98 17.30 -7.02
N TRP A 25 -18.86 17.92 -7.40
CA TRP A 25 -17.52 17.37 -7.22
C TRP A 25 -16.95 17.79 -5.87
N SER A 26 -16.31 16.85 -5.19
CA SER A 26 -15.59 17.08 -3.93
C SER A 26 -14.12 16.72 -4.09
N ARG A 27 -13.22 17.56 -3.56
CA ARG A 27 -11.78 17.27 -3.48
C ARG A 27 -11.56 16.09 -2.54
N LEU A 28 -11.02 15.01 -3.09
CA LEU A 28 -10.75 13.77 -2.36
C LEU A 28 -9.30 13.71 -1.86
N ALA A 29 -8.36 14.12 -2.71
CA ALA A 29 -6.95 14.17 -2.38
C ALA A 29 -6.25 15.27 -3.18
N GLU A 30 -5.18 15.80 -2.60
CA GLU A 30 -4.37 16.86 -3.21
C GLU A 30 -2.92 16.41 -3.29
N ASN A 31 -2.17 17.01 -4.21
CA ASN A 31 -0.71 16.83 -4.30
C ASN A 31 -0.25 15.36 -4.47
N GLN A 32 -1.06 14.53 -5.13
CA GLN A 32 -0.70 13.13 -5.36
C GLN A 32 0.37 13.02 -6.45
N SER A 33 1.55 12.50 -6.11
CA SER A 33 2.65 12.33 -7.06
C SER A 33 2.66 10.91 -7.62
N ASP A 34 2.67 10.80 -8.95
CA ASP A 34 2.82 9.53 -9.66
C ASP A 34 4.26 9.00 -9.65
N ALA A 35 5.21 9.80 -9.17
CA ALA A 35 6.61 9.42 -9.01
C ALA A 35 6.90 8.61 -7.74
N VAL A 36 5.96 8.57 -6.78
CA VAL A 36 6.16 7.90 -5.47
C VAL A 36 5.85 6.40 -5.53
N VAL A 37 4.97 5.97 -6.44
CA VAL A 37 4.49 4.58 -6.53
C VAL A 37 4.75 4.03 -7.93
N ALA A 38 5.69 3.09 -8.04
CA ALA A 38 6.07 2.49 -9.31
C ALA A 38 5.25 1.23 -9.64
N TYR A 39 4.76 1.12 -10.88
CA TYR A 39 4.10 -0.07 -11.45
C TYR A 39 2.86 -0.58 -10.69
N ARG A 40 2.25 0.28 -9.87
CA ARG A 40 1.15 -0.04 -8.94
C ARG A 40 0.05 1.02 -9.01
N PRO A 41 -1.15 0.73 -8.49
CA PRO A 41 -2.20 1.72 -8.39
C PRO A 41 -1.74 2.95 -7.60
N LEU A 42 -1.91 4.14 -8.21
CA LEU A 42 -1.39 5.39 -7.66
C LEU A 42 -2.21 5.92 -6.49
N PHE A 43 -3.48 5.52 -6.38
CA PHE A 43 -4.36 5.99 -5.32
C PHE A 43 -5.37 4.94 -4.88
N THR A 44 -5.74 5.00 -3.60
CA THR A 44 -6.84 4.23 -3.01
C THR A 44 -7.81 5.18 -2.32
N ASP A 45 -9.09 5.12 -2.71
CA ASP A 45 -10.14 5.87 -2.03
C ASP A 45 -10.62 5.07 -0.82
N THR A 46 -10.10 5.41 0.36
CA THR A 46 -10.46 4.79 1.65
C THR A 46 -11.66 5.46 2.31
N THR A 47 -12.23 6.49 1.70
CA THR A 47 -13.34 7.29 2.27
C THR A 47 -14.68 7.01 1.60
N ALA A 48 -14.69 6.16 0.56
CA ALA A 48 -15.90 5.77 -0.13
C ALA A 48 -16.80 4.90 0.73
N THR A 49 -18.09 4.84 0.40
CA THR A 49 -19.02 3.90 1.02
C THR A 49 -19.19 2.67 0.12
N PRO A 50 -18.94 1.44 0.62
CA PRO A 50 -19.28 0.24 -0.13
C PRO A 50 -20.77 0.20 -0.50
N GLY A 51 -21.07 -0.38 -1.67
CA GLY A 51 -22.40 -0.42 -2.26
C GLY A 51 -22.80 0.84 -3.03
N LYS A 52 -22.04 1.95 -2.92
CA LYS A 52 -22.28 3.16 -3.71
C LYS A 52 -21.49 3.20 -5.02
N ASN A 53 -22.03 3.94 -5.98
CA ASN A 53 -21.35 4.30 -7.22
C ASN A 53 -20.71 5.68 -7.08
N TYR A 54 -19.50 5.82 -7.58
CA TYR A 54 -18.81 7.11 -7.66
C TYR A 54 -18.23 7.38 -9.04
N TYR A 55 -18.02 8.66 -9.31
CA TYR A 55 -17.35 9.20 -10.48
C TYR A 55 -16.08 9.90 -10.02
N TYR A 56 -14.99 9.73 -10.76
CA TYR A 56 -13.69 10.30 -10.45
C TYR A 56 -13.14 11.11 -11.62
N ARG A 57 -12.39 12.16 -11.31
CA ARG A 57 -11.58 12.92 -12.27
C ARG A 57 -10.30 13.42 -11.58
N VAL A 58 -9.27 13.67 -12.37
CA VAL A 58 -7.98 14.16 -11.88
C VAL A 58 -7.59 15.47 -12.54
N PHE A 59 -6.82 16.27 -11.84
CA PHE A 59 -6.27 17.54 -12.32
C PHE A 59 -4.76 17.49 -12.15
N ALA A 60 -4.00 17.81 -13.19
CA ALA A 60 -2.56 17.93 -13.08
C ALA A 60 -2.19 19.31 -12.53
N GLN A 61 -1.14 19.39 -11.73
CA GLN A 61 -0.66 20.64 -11.15
C GLN A 61 0.86 20.79 -11.33
N ASN A 62 1.29 22.03 -11.60
CA ASN A 62 2.67 22.47 -11.50
C ASN A 62 2.74 23.96 -11.09
N GLU A 63 3.90 24.59 -11.21
CA GLU A 63 4.15 25.99 -10.85
C GLU A 63 3.34 26.99 -11.68
N SER A 64 2.84 26.57 -12.85
CA SER A 64 1.98 27.40 -13.71
C SER A 64 0.50 27.33 -13.33
N GLY A 65 0.13 26.44 -12.40
CA GLY A 65 -1.23 26.28 -11.89
C GLY A 65 -1.80 24.87 -12.08
N VAL A 66 -3.13 24.79 -12.04
CA VAL A 66 -3.91 23.55 -12.14
C VAL A 66 -4.50 23.42 -13.54
N SER A 67 -4.45 22.23 -14.13
CA SER A 67 -5.00 21.96 -15.46
C SER A 67 -6.53 21.98 -15.49
N LYS A 68 -7.12 21.84 -16.68
CA LYS A 68 -8.51 21.36 -16.81
C LYS A 68 -8.62 19.93 -16.26
N PRO A 69 -9.81 19.48 -15.83
CA PRO A 69 -10.00 18.10 -15.39
C PRO A 69 -9.72 17.11 -16.53
N SER A 70 -9.33 15.89 -16.16
CA SER A 70 -9.37 14.73 -17.03
C SER A 70 -10.79 14.40 -17.51
N ASN A 71 -10.92 13.38 -18.35
CA ASN A 71 -12.21 12.73 -18.54
C ASN A 71 -12.74 12.19 -17.19
N VAL A 72 -14.06 12.10 -17.09
CA VAL A 72 -14.73 11.47 -15.96
C VAL A 72 -14.69 9.95 -16.10
N VAL A 73 -14.39 9.25 -15.02
CA VAL A 73 -14.45 7.78 -14.93
C VAL A 73 -15.56 7.40 -13.95
N GLY A 74 -16.56 6.65 -14.42
CA GLY A 74 -17.63 6.11 -13.60
C GLY A 74 -18.87 5.71 -14.42
N PRO A 75 -19.91 5.15 -13.77
CA PRO A 75 -19.96 4.87 -12.34
C PRO A 75 -19.03 3.71 -11.96
N VAL A 76 -18.31 3.87 -10.84
CA VAL A 76 -17.50 2.82 -10.22
C VAL A 76 -18.23 2.34 -8.96
N LEU A 77 -18.73 1.11 -8.98
CA LEU A 77 -19.31 0.46 -7.81
C LEU A 77 -18.21 0.07 -6.82
N ILE A 78 -18.28 0.63 -5.61
CA ILE A 78 -17.35 0.30 -4.53
C ILE A 78 -17.83 -0.97 -3.85
N LYS A 79 -17.11 -2.08 -4.03
CA LYS A 79 -17.47 -3.36 -3.39
C LYS A 79 -16.92 -3.49 -1.98
N GLN A 80 -15.72 -2.96 -1.77
CA GLN A 80 -14.99 -2.96 -0.51
C GLN A 80 -13.94 -1.85 -0.56
N LEU A 81 -13.43 -1.47 0.60
CA LEU A 81 -12.31 -0.55 0.77
C LEU A 81 -10.99 -1.31 0.85
N CYS A 82 -9.89 -0.60 0.58
CA CYS A 82 -8.55 -1.15 0.75
C CYS A 82 -7.60 -0.09 1.30
N LEU A 83 -7.12 -0.31 2.51
CA LEU A 83 -5.96 0.41 3.04
C LEU A 83 -4.72 -0.15 2.34
N VAL A 84 -3.98 0.72 1.67
CA VAL A 84 -2.68 0.40 1.06
C VAL A 84 -1.61 1.20 1.76
N ASP A 85 -0.64 0.52 2.34
CA ASP A 85 0.57 1.11 2.89
C ASP A 85 1.76 0.74 2.01
N GLU A 86 2.45 1.76 1.50
CA GLU A 86 3.69 1.64 0.70
C GLU A 86 4.88 2.22 1.48
N PHE A 87 4.70 2.47 2.79
CA PHE A 87 5.75 2.91 3.71
C PHE A 87 6.47 4.21 3.34
N LEU A 88 5.77 5.17 2.72
CA LEU A 88 6.30 6.54 2.57
C LEU A 88 6.63 7.16 3.95
N ASP A 89 5.80 6.85 4.94
CA ASP A 89 5.92 7.18 6.35
C ASP A 89 5.16 6.14 7.18
N PHE A 90 5.02 6.37 8.49
CA PHE A 90 4.27 5.49 9.40
C PHE A 90 2.87 5.99 9.76
N THR A 91 2.30 6.94 9.01
CA THR A 91 1.00 7.57 9.35
C THR A 91 -0.19 6.62 9.29
N LYS A 92 -0.06 5.50 8.58
CA LYS A 92 -1.11 4.47 8.43
C LYS A 92 -1.05 3.37 9.51
N ILE A 93 0.01 3.36 10.31
CA ILE A 93 0.24 2.37 11.36
C ILE A 93 -0.33 2.91 12.67
N THR A 94 -1.15 2.11 13.34
CA THR A 94 -1.77 2.47 14.62
C THR A 94 -0.82 2.23 15.80
N ASN A 95 0.11 1.29 15.67
CA ASN A 95 1.15 1.03 16.66
C ASN A 95 2.34 0.31 16.03
N GLN A 96 3.55 0.58 16.53
CA GLN A 96 4.76 -0.13 16.15
C GLN A 96 5.66 -0.39 17.36
N SER A 97 6.46 -1.44 17.30
CA SER A 97 7.46 -1.77 18.32
C SER A 97 8.74 -2.32 17.72
N GLY A 98 9.83 -2.27 18.50
CA GLY A 98 11.15 -2.68 18.05
C GLY A 98 11.81 -1.66 17.13
N LYS A 99 12.85 -2.10 16.41
CA LYS A 99 13.61 -1.23 15.51
C LYS A 99 13.06 -1.32 14.09
N ILE A 100 12.42 -0.24 13.66
CA ILE A 100 11.86 -0.08 12.31
C ILE A 100 12.22 1.31 11.81
N SER A 101 12.63 1.39 10.55
CA SER A 101 12.92 2.64 9.85
C SER A 101 12.42 2.58 8.42
N ILE A 102 11.97 3.71 7.87
CA ILE A 102 11.74 3.83 6.44
C ILE A 102 13.09 3.86 5.72
N SER A 103 13.22 3.07 4.66
CA SER A 103 14.36 3.11 3.74
C SER A 103 13.86 3.24 2.31
N ASN A 104 14.55 4.08 1.54
CA ASN A 104 14.43 4.15 0.09
C ASN A 104 15.73 3.82 -0.64
N ASP A 105 16.69 3.22 0.05
CA ASP A 105 18.03 2.97 -0.48
C ASP A 105 18.00 1.83 -1.50
N TYR A 106 18.74 1.99 -2.59
CA TYR A 106 18.98 0.93 -3.58
C TYR A 106 17.71 0.25 -4.12
N SER A 107 16.69 1.03 -4.51
CA SER A 107 15.40 0.57 -5.05
C SER A 107 15.50 -0.47 -6.17
N ALA A 108 16.58 -0.46 -6.95
CA ALA A 108 16.87 -1.45 -7.99
C ALA A 108 16.94 -2.89 -7.46
N LEU A 109 17.28 -3.10 -6.17
CA LEU A 109 17.21 -4.42 -5.52
C LEU A 109 15.79 -4.86 -5.19
N TYR A 110 14.82 -3.94 -5.24
CA TYR A 110 13.46 -4.09 -4.74
C TYR A 110 12.43 -3.80 -5.84
N THR A 111 12.77 -4.13 -7.09
CA THR A 111 11.92 -3.93 -8.27
C THR A 111 11.48 -2.48 -8.52
N GLU A 112 12.32 -1.54 -8.10
CA GLU A 112 12.07 -0.08 -8.13
C GLU A 112 10.90 0.38 -7.24
N TYR A 113 10.47 -0.45 -6.30
CA TYR A 113 9.60 0.02 -5.23
C TYR A 113 10.42 0.89 -4.29
N LEU A 114 9.97 2.12 -4.12
CA LEU A 114 10.80 3.17 -3.56
C LEU A 114 10.98 3.02 -2.06
N PHE A 115 9.90 2.90 -1.31
CA PHE A 115 9.94 2.93 0.15
C PHE A 115 9.61 1.58 0.78
N ARG A 116 10.31 1.26 1.87
CA ARG A 116 10.14 0.02 2.62
C ARG A 116 10.29 0.28 4.10
N ALA A 117 9.53 -0.42 4.93
CA ALA A 117 9.80 -0.55 6.36
C ALA A 117 10.90 -1.60 6.56
N LYS A 118 12.13 -1.11 6.77
CA LYS A 118 13.27 -1.94 7.17
C LYS A 118 13.22 -2.17 8.67
N ALA A 119 13.17 -3.44 9.07
CA ALA A 119 12.94 -3.83 10.44
C ALA A 119 13.87 -4.97 10.87
N GLU A 120 14.28 -4.95 12.14
CA GLU A 120 15.00 -6.05 12.79
C GLU A 120 14.02 -7.13 13.30
N GLU A 121 14.56 -8.30 13.66
CA GLU A 121 13.79 -9.37 14.31
C GLU A 121 13.08 -8.87 15.57
N GLY A 122 11.85 -9.35 15.78
CA GLY A 122 10.98 -8.98 16.91
C GLY A 122 10.24 -7.66 16.75
N ALA A 123 10.54 -6.87 15.71
CA ALA A 123 9.80 -5.66 15.42
C ALA A 123 8.35 -5.97 14.98
N SER A 124 7.42 -5.05 15.25
CA SER A 124 6.02 -5.24 14.85
C SER A 124 5.35 -3.98 14.32
N LEU A 125 4.39 -4.18 13.42
CA LEU A 125 3.55 -3.17 12.78
C LEU A 125 2.08 -3.55 12.99
N SER A 126 1.27 -2.61 13.47
CA SER A 126 -0.16 -2.83 13.72
C SER A 126 -1.01 -1.83 12.94
N TYR A 127 -2.13 -2.30 12.41
CA TYR A 127 -3.08 -1.54 11.61
C TYR A 127 -4.47 -1.67 12.19
N GLY A 128 -5.29 -0.65 11.95
CA GLY A 128 -6.71 -0.63 12.27
C GLY A 128 -7.52 -0.10 11.10
N VAL A 129 -8.62 -0.78 10.78
CA VAL A 129 -9.58 -0.36 9.76
C VAL A 129 -10.98 -0.19 10.38
N PRO A 130 -11.87 0.63 9.78
CA PRO A 130 -13.19 0.90 10.35
C PRO A 130 -14.18 -0.26 10.21
N GLY A 131 -13.95 -1.19 9.27
CA GLY A 131 -14.82 -2.33 9.02
C GLY A 131 -14.10 -3.67 9.13
N SER A 132 -14.87 -4.76 8.98
CA SER A 132 -14.32 -6.11 9.03
C SER A 132 -13.32 -6.33 7.90
N ILE A 133 -12.13 -6.82 8.24
CA ILE A 133 -11.11 -7.22 7.28
C ILE A 133 -11.58 -8.49 6.56
N ASN A 134 -11.58 -8.44 5.24
CA ASN A 134 -11.88 -9.55 4.35
C ASN A 134 -10.62 -10.35 4.01
N SER A 135 -9.54 -9.65 3.69
CA SER A 135 -8.25 -10.26 3.36
C SER A 135 -7.10 -9.29 3.56
N VAL A 136 -5.90 -9.86 3.70
CA VAL A 136 -4.65 -9.11 3.74
C VAL A 136 -3.70 -9.64 2.66
N LYS A 137 -2.91 -8.71 2.10
CA LYS A 137 -1.81 -9.03 1.21
C LYS A 137 -0.58 -8.24 1.61
N ILE A 138 0.56 -8.91 1.72
CA ILE A 138 1.84 -8.29 2.10
C ILE A 138 2.88 -8.64 1.05
N THR A 139 3.67 -7.65 0.65
CA THR A 139 4.92 -7.85 -0.08
C THR A 139 6.10 -7.52 0.84
N ALA A 140 7.08 -8.40 0.89
CA ALA A 140 8.30 -8.22 1.67
C ALA A 140 9.52 -8.75 0.91
N PHE A 141 10.70 -8.23 1.27
CA PHE A 141 11.97 -8.61 0.67
C PHE A 141 12.96 -9.12 1.73
N PHE A 142 13.66 -10.19 1.36
CA PHE A 142 14.67 -10.84 2.20
C PHE A 142 16.02 -10.86 1.47
N ASP A 143 17.10 -10.57 2.19
CA ASP A 143 18.48 -10.66 1.66
C ASP A 143 18.98 -12.12 1.58
N LYS A 144 18.42 -13.01 2.39
CA LYS A 144 18.86 -14.41 2.53
C LYS A 144 17.65 -15.34 2.71
N GLN A 145 17.82 -16.40 3.52
CA GLN A 145 16.76 -17.32 3.91
C GLN A 145 15.51 -16.56 4.37
N VAL A 146 14.38 -16.90 3.77
CA VAL A 146 13.07 -16.34 4.15
C VAL A 146 12.69 -16.85 5.54
N ALA A 147 12.42 -15.92 6.43
CA ALA A 147 11.73 -16.19 7.69
C ALA A 147 10.36 -15.52 7.62
N ASP A 148 9.32 -16.34 7.51
CA ASP A 148 7.95 -15.84 7.33
C ASP A 148 7.55 -15.00 8.55
N PRO A 149 6.94 -13.81 8.38
CA PRO A 149 6.45 -13.02 9.50
C PRO A 149 5.25 -13.70 10.16
N THR A 150 5.07 -13.46 11.44
CA THR A 150 3.85 -13.87 12.15
C THR A 150 2.76 -12.84 11.84
N LEU A 151 1.70 -13.28 11.17
CA LEU A 151 0.54 -12.46 10.82
C LEU A 151 -0.59 -12.73 11.80
N GLU A 152 -1.17 -11.70 12.39
CA GLU A 152 -2.19 -11.83 13.43
C GLU A 152 -3.34 -10.86 13.20
N VAL A 153 -4.55 -11.26 13.59
CA VAL A 153 -5.75 -10.42 13.53
C VAL A 153 -6.46 -10.37 14.87
N SER A 154 -7.22 -9.30 15.08
CA SER A 154 -8.02 -9.12 16.29
C SER A 154 -9.29 -8.32 16.02
N ALA A 155 -10.34 -8.64 16.77
CA ALA A 155 -11.58 -7.88 16.81
C ALA A 155 -11.52 -6.74 17.84
N ASP A 156 -10.82 -6.95 18.97
CA ASP A 156 -10.79 -6.05 20.14
C ASP A 156 -9.48 -5.28 20.30
N GLY A 157 -8.44 -5.66 19.54
CA GLY A 157 -7.09 -5.10 19.64
C GLY A 157 -6.25 -5.62 20.81
N ASN A 158 -6.77 -6.57 21.60
CA ASN A 158 -6.11 -7.15 22.76
C ASN A 158 -5.78 -8.63 22.53
N THR A 159 -6.77 -9.40 22.05
CA THR A 159 -6.63 -10.84 21.81
C THR A 159 -6.40 -11.07 20.32
N TYR A 160 -5.24 -11.64 19.99
CA TYR A 160 -4.83 -11.87 18.61
C TYR A 160 -4.87 -13.35 18.26
N SER A 161 -5.31 -13.66 17.05
CA SER A 161 -5.24 -14.99 16.45
C SER A 161 -4.33 -14.98 15.23
N THR A 162 -3.44 -15.96 15.14
CA THR A 162 -2.50 -16.11 14.03
C THR A 162 -3.20 -16.55 12.74
N LEU A 163 -2.84 -15.90 11.63
CA LEU A 163 -3.26 -16.25 10.28
C LEU A 163 -2.28 -17.25 9.64
N LYS A 164 -2.77 -17.99 8.64
CA LYS A 164 -1.95 -18.89 7.81
C LYS A 164 -2.00 -18.41 6.36
N PRO A 165 -1.07 -17.55 5.92
CA PRO A 165 -1.08 -17.03 4.56
C PRO A 165 -0.65 -18.10 3.55
N GLU A 166 -1.21 -18.01 2.35
CA GLU A 166 -0.58 -18.58 1.17
C GLU A 166 0.62 -17.71 0.79
N ARG A 167 1.72 -18.36 0.42
CA ARG A 167 2.99 -17.71 0.11
C ARG A 167 3.40 -17.96 -1.34
N THR A 168 3.78 -16.89 -2.03
CA THR A 168 4.50 -16.95 -3.31
C THR A 168 5.88 -16.32 -3.15
N GLU A 169 6.90 -16.97 -3.70
CA GLU A 169 8.28 -16.51 -3.66
C GLU A 169 8.86 -16.29 -5.06
N ARG A 170 9.64 -15.22 -5.22
CA ARG A 170 10.43 -14.95 -6.41
C ARG A 170 11.81 -14.43 -6.05
N ILE A 171 12.86 -15.16 -6.44
CA ILE A 171 14.23 -14.67 -6.40
C ILE A 171 14.41 -13.65 -7.53
N LEU A 172 14.86 -12.43 -7.19
CA LEU A 172 15.10 -11.38 -8.17
C LEU A 172 16.46 -11.56 -8.86
N PRO A 173 16.61 -11.07 -10.11
CA PRO A 173 17.91 -11.02 -10.75
C PRO A 173 18.88 -10.16 -9.92
N GLY A 174 20.15 -10.53 -9.94
CA GLY A 174 21.20 -9.73 -9.31
C GLY A 174 21.36 -8.37 -10.01
N THR A 175 21.73 -7.33 -9.26
CA THR A 175 21.92 -6.02 -9.89
C THR A 175 23.15 -6.01 -10.81
N PRO A 176 23.09 -5.35 -11.99
CA PRO A 176 24.16 -5.43 -12.99
C PRO A 176 25.48 -4.74 -12.61
N GLY A 177 25.50 -3.85 -11.60
CA GLY A 177 26.66 -3.03 -11.29
C GLY A 177 26.50 -2.16 -10.03
N GLY A 178 27.54 -1.41 -9.69
CA GLY A 178 27.56 -0.53 -8.51
C GLY A 178 27.90 -1.25 -7.19
N ALA A 179 27.70 -0.58 -6.06
CA ALA A 179 28.06 -1.08 -4.73
C ALA A 179 27.35 -2.41 -4.32
N PHE A 180 26.30 -2.78 -5.05
CA PHE A 180 25.49 -3.97 -4.81
C PHE A 180 25.52 -4.97 -5.97
N ALA A 181 26.47 -4.83 -6.90
CA ALA A 181 26.59 -5.72 -8.06
C ALA A 181 26.52 -7.21 -7.65
N GLY A 182 25.65 -7.96 -8.32
CA GLY A 182 25.43 -9.38 -8.03
C GLY A 182 24.62 -9.69 -6.77
N LYS A 183 24.26 -8.69 -5.94
CA LYS A 183 23.32 -8.88 -4.83
C LYS A 183 21.91 -9.09 -5.37
N THR A 184 21.19 -9.99 -4.73
CA THR A 184 19.79 -10.34 -5.03
C THR A 184 18.92 -10.13 -3.79
N ARG A 185 17.61 -10.13 -4.01
CA ARG A 185 16.58 -10.20 -2.98
C ARG A 185 15.61 -11.31 -3.32
N THR A 186 15.10 -11.96 -2.30
CA THR A 186 13.93 -12.81 -2.41
C THR A 186 12.70 -11.97 -2.11
N MET A 187 11.85 -11.77 -3.11
CA MET A 187 10.55 -11.14 -2.94
C MET A 187 9.54 -12.20 -2.54
N VAL A 188 8.81 -11.96 -1.46
CA VAL A 188 7.77 -12.85 -0.96
C VAL A 188 6.46 -12.09 -0.85
N THR A 189 5.41 -12.72 -1.36
CA THR A 189 4.03 -12.23 -1.23
C THR A 189 3.25 -13.20 -0.36
N TYR A 190 2.61 -12.65 0.67
CA TYR A 190 1.73 -13.37 1.58
C TYR A 190 0.30 -12.91 1.34
N GLU A 191 -0.62 -13.83 1.09
CA GLU A 191 -2.04 -13.54 0.92
C GLU A 191 -2.86 -14.41 1.88
N CYS A 192 -3.81 -13.81 2.59
CA CYS A 192 -4.62 -14.56 3.54
C CYS A 192 -6.05 -14.00 3.61
N PRO A 193 -7.09 -14.85 3.46
CA PRO A 193 -8.43 -14.46 3.87
C PRO A 193 -8.49 -14.30 5.39
N VAL A 194 -9.29 -13.36 5.87
CA VAL A 194 -9.40 -13.06 7.30
C VAL A 194 -10.79 -13.49 7.81
N PRO A 195 -10.88 -14.18 8.97
CA PRO A 195 -12.16 -14.47 9.59
C PRO A 195 -12.96 -13.19 9.87
N ALA A 196 -14.27 -13.23 9.62
CA ALA A 196 -15.14 -12.08 9.80
C ALA A 196 -15.09 -11.50 11.22
N GLY A 197 -15.30 -10.18 11.33
CA GLY A 197 -15.35 -9.45 12.61
C GLY A 197 -14.00 -8.91 13.10
N ASN A 198 -12.88 -9.26 12.46
CA ASN A 198 -11.57 -8.69 12.80
C ASN A 198 -11.39 -7.31 12.16
N THR A 199 -10.90 -6.34 12.93
CA THR A 199 -10.68 -4.94 12.48
C THR A 199 -9.25 -4.46 12.74
N ARG A 200 -8.42 -5.32 13.31
CA ARG A 200 -7.01 -5.10 13.61
C ARG A 200 -6.17 -6.14 12.91
N PHE A 201 -5.04 -5.70 12.39
CA PHE A 201 -4.04 -6.55 11.74
C PHE A 201 -2.66 -6.23 12.29
N LYS A 202 -1.89 -7.25 12.62
CA LYS A 202 -0.54 -7.10 13.15
C LYS A 202 0.43 -8.01 12.41
N ILE A 203 1.60 -7.47 12.13
CA ILE A 203 2.73 -8.16 11.52
C ILE A 203 3.86 -8.15 12.54
N THR A 204 4.36 -9.32 12.92
CA THR A 204 5.56 -9.46 13.78
C THR A 204 6.67 -10.11 12.97
N LEU A 205 7.86 -9.51 12.97
CA LEU A 205 8.94 -9.92 12.10
C LEU A 205 9.79 -10.97 12.79
N ASN A 206 10.00 -12.10 12.12
CA ASN A 206 10.77 -13.22 12.68
C ASN A 206 12.24 -13.24 12.20
N ALA A 207 12.64 -12.26 11.38
CA ALA A 207 14.02 -11.98 11.00
C ALA A 207 14.12 -10.55 10.43
N PRO A 208 15.33 -10.01 10.23
CA PRO A 208 15.50 -8.76 9.49
C PRO A 208 14.86 -8.82 8.10
N THR A 209 13.93 -7.90 7.84
CA THR A 209 13.10 -7.89 6.63
C THR A 209 12.86 -6.46 6.18
N GLU A 210 12.68 -6.26 4.88
CA GLU A 210 12.19 -4.99 4.33
C GLU A 210 10.77 -5.20 3.80
N HIS A 211 9.78 -4.75 4.57
CA HIS A 211 8.37 -4.76 4.17
C HIS A 211 8.09 -3.64 3.20
N ASP A 212 7.45 -3.97 2.10
CA ASP A 212 7.28 -3.08 0.96
C ASP A 212 5.86 -2.59 0.81
N ARG A 213 4.88 -3.49 0.99
CA ARG A 213 3.48 -3.14 0.84
C ARG A 213 2.59 -3.95 1.73
N VAL A 214 1.59 -3.29 2.31
CA VAL A 214 0.48 -3.92 3.02
C VAL A 214 -0.82 -3.49 2.38
N GLU A 215 -1.64 -4.43 1.97
CA GLU A 215 -3.03 -4.22 1.57
C GLU A 215 -3.95 -4.87 2.59
N ILE A 216 -4.91 -4.11 3.10
CA ILE A 216 -5.97 -4.60 3.98
C ILE A 216 -7.30 -4.31 3.30
N HIS A 217 -7.90 -5.35 2.73
CA HIS A 217 -9.23 -5.26 2.11
C HIS A 217 -10.28 -5.42 3.20
N HIS A 218 -11.18 -4.46 3.31
CA HIS A 218 -12.17 -4.43 4.38
C HIS A 218 -13.51 -3.84 3.90
N GLN A 219 -14.56 -4.10 4.68
CA GLN A 219 -15.85 -3.42 4.51
C GLN A 219 -15.72 -1.92 4.80
#